data_AF-A0A6I3LJE0-F1
#
_entry.id   AF-A0A6I3LJE0-F1
#
_cell.length_a   1.000
_cell.length_b   1.000
_cell.length_c   1.000
_cell.angle_alpha   90.00
_cell.angle_beta   90.00
_cell.angle_gamma   90.00
#
_symmetry.space_group_name_H-M   'P 1'
#
loop_
_entity.id
_entity.type
_entity.pdbx_description
1 polymer ?
#
loop_
_entity_poly.entity_id
_entity_poly.type
_entity_poly.pdbx_seq_one_letter_code
_entity_poly.pdbx_strand_id
1 'polypeptide(L)'
;VELIDISPKALRQRMREGNIYALEKVEQSLANFFRTGNLIALRELALREVADDVDERLEAWERRTLRGPWRQQEVIFVCVNLRSDSERLIRRG
;
A
#
# COMPACT_ATOMS: atom_id res chain seq x y z
N VAL A 1 -4.66 6.80 0.14
CA VAL A 1 -3.97 8.02 0.65
C VAL A 1 -2.70 8.28 -0.18
N GLU A 2 -2.13 9.49 -0.20
CA GLU A 2 -0.83 9.79 -0.85
C GLU A 2 0.17 10.29 0.20
N LEU A 3 1.35 9.65 0.29
CA LEU A 3 2.37 9.98 1.28
C LEU A 3 3.42 10.92 0.68
N ILE A 4 3.54 12.12 1.24
CA ILE A 4 4.63 13.05 0.92
C ILE A 4 5.70 12.90 2.01
N ASP A 5 6.71 12.07 1.76
CA ASP A 5 7.80 11.86 2.70
C ASP A 5 8.90 12.93 2.56
N ILE A 6 9.38 13.41 3.71
CA ILE A 6 10.54 14.27 3.82
C ILE A 6 11.36 13.81 5.03
N SER A 7 12.69 13.82 4.91
CA SER A 7 13.53 13.47 6.06
C SER A 7 13.32 14.46 7.21
N PRO A 8 13.37 14.01 8.49
CA PRO A 8 13.29 14.90 9.65
C PRO A 8 14.32 16.04 9.61
N LYS A 9 15.52 15.76 9.09
CA LYS A 9 16.58 16.75 8.93
C LYS A 9 16.19 17.83 7.93
N ALA A 10 15.66 17.45 6.76
CA ALA A 10 15.22 18.39 5.73
C ALA A 10 14.01 19.22 6.19
N LEU A 11 13.06 18.61 6.91
CA LEU A 11 11.91 19.33 7.47
C LEU A 11 12.36 20.41 8.47
N ARG A 12 13.23 20.06 9.40
CA ARG A 12 13.78 21.02 10.38
C ARG A 12 14.57 22.14 9.71
N GLN A 13 15.29 21.83 8.63
CA GLN A 13 16.03 22.83 7.87
C GLN A 13 15.09 23.86 7.21
N ARG A 14 14.02 23.38 6.56
CA ARG A 14 13.00 24.27 5.97
C ARG A 14 12.28 25.12 7.01
N MET A 15 12.09 24.61 8.22
CA MET A 15 11.55 25.42 9.33
C MET A 15 12.51 26.55 9.72
N ARG A 16 13.82 26.29 9.81
CA ARG A 16 14.84 27.32 10.11
C ARG A 16 14.94 28.40 9.05
N GLU A 17 14.69 28.04 7.81
CA GLU A 17 14.65 28.98 6.68
C GLU A 17 13.38 29.85 6.67
N GLY A 18 12.44 29.63 7.60
CA GLY A 18 11.18 30.40 7.66
C GLY A 18 10.13 29.97 6.62
N ASN A 19 10.37 28.86 5.90
CA ASN A 19 9.50 28.39 4.82
C ASN A 19 8.21 27.70 5.31
N ILE A 20 8.06 27.49 6.62
CA ILE A 20 6.95 26.72 7.23
C ILE A 20 6.30 27.48 8.39
N TYR A 21 7.10 28.16 9.22
CA TYR A 21 6.63 29.01 10.31
C TYR A 21 7.30 30.38 10.21
N ALA A 22 6.60 31.41 10.70
CA ALA A 22 7.23 32.70 10.98
C ALA A 22 8.44 32.52 11.91
N LEU A 23 9.55 33.22 11.62
CA LEU A 23 10.84 33.07 12.31
C LEU A 23 10.73 33.14 13.83
N GLU A 24 9.82 33.98 14.36
CA GLU A 24 9.60 34.10 15.81
C GLU A 24 9.12 32.79 16.48
N LYS A 25 8.45 31.92 15.72
CA LYS A 25 7.87 30.66 16.24
C LYS A 25 8.73 29.43 15.94
N VAL A 26 9.77 29.57 15.13
CA VAL A 26 10.60 28.45 14.67
C VAL A 26 11.30 27.76 15.85
N GLU A 27 11.97 28.53 16.71
CA GLU A 27 12.71 27.99 17.85
C GLU A 27 11.79 27.25 18.83
N GLN A 28 10.65 27.85 19.19
CA GLN A 28 9.65 27.23 20.05
C GLN A 28 9.11 25.92 19.44
N SER A 29 8.89 25.89 18.12
CA SER A 29 8.34 24.72 17.43
C SER A 29 9.36 23.58 17.34
N LEU A 30 10.63 23.91 17.04
CA LEU A 30 11.74 22.95 16.99
C LEU A 30 12.09 22.38 18.37
N ALA A 31 11.90 23.17 19.43
CA ALA A 31 12.10 22.76 20.82
C ALA A 31 10.96 21.91 21.39
N ASN A 32 9.78 21.91 20.78
CA ASN A 32 8.61 21.16 21.24
C ASN A 32 8.26 19.99 20.31
N PHE A 33 7.33 20.20 19.38
CA PHE A 33 6.75 19.13 18.58
C PHE A 33 7.73 18.59 17.52
N PHE A 34 8.54 19.44 16.90
CA PHE A 34 9.41 19.09 15.77
C PHE A 34 10.78 18.56 16.21
N ARG A 35 10.85 17.91 17.38
CA ARG A 35 12.03 17.15 17.82
C ARG A 35 12.25 15.95 16.89
N THR A 36 13.52 15.61 16.65
CA THR A 36 13.88 14.52 15.73
C THR A 36 13.19 13.20 16.10
N GLY A 37 13.11 12.85 17.39
CA GLY A 37 12.40 11.64 17.84
C GLY A 37 10.92 11.63 17.48
N ASN A 38 10.22 12.75 17.68
CA ASN A 38 8.80 12.88 17.33
C ASN A 38 8.59 12.75 15.82
N LEU A 39 9.48 13.34 15.00
CA LEU A 39 9.40 13.25 13.55
C LEU A 39 9.66 11.84 13.02
N ILE A 40 10.55 11.08 13.67
CA ILE A 40 10.76 9.66 13.34
C ILE A 40 9.49 8.86 13.68
N ALA A 41 8.92 9.06 14.87
CA ALA A 41 7.70 8.36 15.27
C ALA A 41 6.51 8.67 14.34
N LEU A 42 6.35 9.93 13.93
CA LEU A 42 5.31 10.34 12.98
C LEU A 42 5.55 9.72 11.59
N ARG A 43 6.80 9.63 11.14
CA ARG A 43 7.14 8.96 9.89
C ARG A 43 6.80 7.47 9.94
N GLU A 44 7.10 6.80 11.05
CA GLU A 44 6.72 5.39 11.23
C GLU A 44 5.19 5.21 11.23
N LEU A 45 4.45 6.08 11.91
CA LEU A 45 2.99 6.03 11.93
C LEU A 45 2.40 6.25 10.53
N ALA A 46 2.90 7.26 9.80
CA ALA A 46 2.44 7.55 8.45
C ALA A 46 2.76 6.40 7.46
N LEU A 47 3.90 5.74 7.62
CA LEU A 47 4.26 4.58 6.79
C LEU A 47 3.37 3.37 7.09
N ARG A 48 3.01 3.13 8.37
CA ARG A 48 2.05 2.07 8.72
C ARG A 48 0.67 2.33 8.14
N GLU A 49 0.15 3.55 8.28
CA GLU A 49 -1.15 3.92 7.71
C GLU A 49 -1.20 3.71 6.19
N VAL A 50 -0.10 4.01 5.49
CA VAL A 50 -0.03 3.81 4.03
C VAL A 50 0.07 2.33 3.68
N ALA A 51 0.76 1.53 4.50
CA ALA A 51 0.78 0.07 4.32
C ALA A 51 -0.63 -0.51 4.50
N ASP A 52 -1.35 -0.08 5.54
CA ASP A 52 -2.71 -0.52 5.81
C ASP A 52 -3.68 -0.10 4.68
N ASP A 53 -3.60 1.14 4.15
CA ASP A 53 -4.40 1.59 2.98
C ASP A 53 -4.10 0.77 1.71
N VAL A 54 -2.84 0.37 1.51
CA VAL A 54 -2.45 -0.47 0.37
C VAL A 54 -3.00 -1.89 0.53
N ASP A 55 -2.91 -2.47 1.71
CA ASP A 55 -3.44 -3.80 2.01
C ASP A 55 -4.96 -3.85 1.85
N GLU A 56 -5.70 -2.87 2.39
CA GLU A 56 -7.15 -2.79 2.21
C GLU A 56 -7.56 -2.67 0.74
N ARG A 57 -6.79 -1.92 -0.07
CA ARG A 57 -7.03 -1.75 -1.50
C ARG A 57 -6.71 -3.02 -2.29
N LEU A 58 -5.68 -3.75 -1.90
CA LEU A 58 -5.36 -5.08 -2.45
C LEU A 58 -6.47 -6.07 -2.12
N GLU A 59 -6.90 -6.17 -0.86
CA GLU A 59 -8.00 -7.05 -0.46
C GLU A 59 -9.32 -6.68 -1.14
N ALA A 60 -9.61 -5.38 -1.29
CA ALA A 60 -10.79 -4.92 -2.02
C ALA A 60 -10.71 -5.28 -3.51
N TRP A 61 -9.52 -5.18 -4.11
CA TRP A 61 -9.29 -5.59 -5.49
C TRP A 61 -9.42 -7.11 -5.65
N GLU A 62 -8.83 -7.90 -4.76
CA GLU A 62 -8.97 -9.36 -4.70
C GLU A 62 -10.43 -9.80 -4.52
N ARG A 63 -11.19 -9.17 -3.61
CA ARG A 63 -12.63 -9.44 -3.48
C ARG A 63 -13.42 -9.09 -4.74
N ARG A 64 -12.99 -8.07 -5.48
CA ARG A 64 -13.60 -7.68 -6.77
C ARG A 64 -13.28 -8.69 -7.87
N THR A 65 -12.04 -9.23 -7.91
CA THR A 65 -11.63 -10.26 -8.87
C THR A 65 -12.21 -11.64 -8.52
N LEU A 66 -12.50 -11.91 -7.23
CA LEU A 66 -13.25 -13.09 -6.78
C LEU A 66 -14.73 -13.09 -7.20
N ARG A 67 -15.26 -11.95 -7.69
CA ARG A 67 -16.56 -11.84 -8.36
C ARG A 67 -16.47 -11.64 -9.89
N GLY A 68 -15.37 -12.10 -10.52
CA GLY A 68 -15.32 -12.62 -11.90
C GLY A 68 -14.18 -12.10 -12.80
N PRO A 69 -13.81 -12.80 -13.90
CA PRO A 69 -13.86 -14.23 -14.17
C PRO A 69 -12.53 -14.92 -13.82
N TRP A 70 -12.62 -16.17 -13.41
CA TRP A 70 -11.51 -17.08 -13.18
C TRP A 70 -10.42 -17.04 -14.26
N ARG A 71 -9.16 -17.20 -13.81
CA ARG A 71 -7.96 -17.75 -14.51
C ARG A 71 -6.79 -16.78 -14.79
N GLN A 72 -5.93 -16.60 -13.80
CA GLN A 72 -4.48 -16.45 -14.01
C GLN A 72 -3.74 -17.82 -14.07
N GLN A 73 -4.48 -18.91 -14.31
CA GLN A 73 -3.90 -20.20 -14.67
C GLN A 73 -4.34 -20.56 -16.08
N GLU A 74 -3.41 -20.99 -16.92
CA GLU A 74 -3.73 -21.62 -18.19
C GLU A 74 -4.61 -22.85 -17.95
N VAL A 75 -5.61 -23.00 -18.79
CA VAL A 75 -6.75 -23.88 -18.54
C VAL A 75 -7.24 -24.36 -19.87
N ILE A 76 -7.19 -25.67 -20.05
CA ILE A 76 -7.56 -26.29 -21.30
C ILE A 76 -9.01 -26.75 -21.16
N PHE A 77 -9.89 -26.21 -21.99
CA PHE A 77 -11.23 -26.76 -22.16
C PHE A 77 -11.18 -27.83 -23.24
N VAL A 78 -11.73 -29.00 -22.92
CA VAL A 78 -11.85 -30.13 -23.86
C VAL A 78 -13.32 -30.48 -24.00
N CYS A 79 -13.85 -30.36 -25.21
CA CYS A 79 -15.19 -30.87 -25.53
C CYS A 79 -15.11 -32.40 -25.66
N VAL A 80 -15.92 -33.11 -24.87
CA VAL A 80 -16.03 -34.58 -24.93
C VAL A 80 -17.46 -34.98 -25.31
N ASN A 81 -17.59 -36.11 -26.00
CA ASN A 81 -18.88 -36.71 -26.32
C ASN A 81 -19.31 -37.64 -25.16
N LEU A 82 -20.60 -37.94 -25.01
CA LEU A 82 -21.15 -38.82 -23.96
C LEU A 82 -20.92 -40.32 -24.25
N ARG A 83 -19.74 -40.67 -24.74
CA ARG A 83 -19.35 -42.05 -25.03
C ARG A 83 -18.61 -42.65 -23.84
N SER A 84 -18.73 -43.96 -23.63
CA SER A 84 -18.16 -44.67 -22.48
C SER A 84 -16.62 -44.60 -22.40
N ASP A 85 -15.95 -44.30 -23.51
CA ASP A 85 -14.51 -44.08 -23.60
C ASP A 85 -14.05 -42.70 -23.11
N SER A 86 -14.98 -41.73 -23.04
CA SER A 86 -14.68 -40.33 -22.76
C SER A 86 -14.41 -40.04 -21.28
N GLU A 87 -14.80 -40.95 -20.38
CA GLU A 87 -14.46 -40.88 -18.96
C GLU A 87 -12.94 -40.95 -18.71
N ARG A 88 -12.19 -41.64 -19.58
CA ARG A 88 -10.72 -41.74 -19.48
C ARG A 88 -10.02 -40.40 -19.70
N LEU A 89 -10.66 -39.44 -20.39
CA LEU A 89 -10.10 -38.12 -20.68
C LEU A 89 -10.21 -37.16 -19.49
N ILE A 90 -11.11 -37.44 -18.53
CA ILE A 90 -11.36 -36.58 -17.35
C ILE A 90 -10.37 -36.88 -16.21
N ARG A 91 -9.80 -38.10 -16.17
CA ARG A 91 -9.00 -38.58 -15.04
C ARG A 91 -7.48 -38.42 -15.18
N ARG A 92 -7.00 -37.71 -16.22
CA ARG A 92 -5.57 -37.53 -16.54
C ARG A 92 -5.13 -36.04 -16.58
N GLY A 93 -5.92 -35.15 -15.97
CA GLY A 93 -5.57 -33.75 -15.73
C GLY A 93 -5.14 -33.51 -14.29
#